data_AF-A0A166N7D8-F1
#
_entry.id   AF-A0A166N7D8-F1
#
_cell.length_a   1.000
_cell.length_b   1.000
_cell.length_c   1.000
_cell.angle_alpha   90.00
_cell.angle_beta   90.00
_cell.angle_gamma   90.00
#
_symmetry.space_group_name_H-M   'P 1'
#
loop_
_entity.id
_entity.type
_entity.pdbx_description
1 polymer ?
#
loop_
_entity_poly.entity_id
_entity_poly.type
_entity_poly.pdbx_seq_one_letter_code
_entity_poly.pdbx_strand_id
1 'polypeptide(L)'
;MCACGQAAETIERFLLRCTKRTAFRSEMLQCTETQRGNISFYLGGKSISDDIKWKPNMQAIRATINFVLTPGRLDEDWTLNNWRIGFKMACL
;
A
#
# COMPACT_ATOMS: atom_id res chain seq x y z
N MET A 1 7.43 5.07 -17.06
CA MET A 1 6.03 5.05 -17.56
C MET A 1 5.23 4.08 -16.70
N CYS A 2 3.96 4.34 -16.39
CA CYS A 2 3.20 3.47 -15.48
C CYS A 2 3.03 2.06 -16.07
N ALA A 3 3.02 1.01 -15.24
CA ALA A 3 2.81 -0.37 -15.69
C ALA A 3 1.52 -0.61 -16.51
N CYS A 4 0.51 0.27 -16.37
CA CYS A 4 -0.71 0.22 -17.19
C CYS A 4 -0.57 0.91 -18.56
N GLY A 5 0.53 1.60 -18.86
CA GLY A 5 0.79 2.32 -20.11
C GLY A 5 -0.03 3.60 -20.32
N GLN A 6 -1.02 3.86 -19.46
CA GLN A 6 -2.00 4.94 -19.67
C GLN A 6 -1.54 6.34 -19.24
N ALA A 7 -0.47 6.45 -18.44
CA ALA A 7 0.03 7.73 -17.94
C ALA A 7 1.49 7.62 -17.49
N ALA A 8 2.11 8.77 -17.26
CA ALA A 8 3.35 8.84 -16.49
C ALA A 8 3.16 8.17 -15.13
N GLU A 9 4.22 7.51 -14.64
CA GLU A 9 4.19 6.91 -13.31
C GLU A 9 4.40 8.02 -12.27
N THR A 10 3.40 8.20 -11.41
CA THR A 10 3.50 9.03 -10.20
C THR A 10 3.27 8.15 -8.98
N ILE A 11 3.68 8.58 -7.78
CA ILE A 11 3.41 7.85 -6.53
C ILE A 11 1.90 7.60 -6.38
N GLU A 12 1.08 8.61 -6.64
CA GLU A 12 -0.37 8.48 -6.61
C GLU A 12 -0.88 7.43 -7.60
N ARG A 13 -0.39 7.46 -8.84
CA ARG A 13 -0.80 6.49 -9.85
C ARG A 13 -0.37 5.09 -9.46
N PHE A 14 0.88 4.92 -9.04
CA PHE A 14 1.46 3.66 -8.64
C PHE A 14 0.68 3.04 -7.47
N LEU A 15 0.45 3.79 -6.40
CA LEU A 15 -0.23 3.32 -5.19
C LEU A 15 -1.74 3.19 -5.37
N LEU A 16 -2.40 4.17 -6.00
CA LEU A 16 -3.86 4.36 -5.89
C LEU A 16 -4.63 4.32 -7.20
N ARG A 17 -4.00 4.44 -8.38
CA ARG A 17 -4.74 4.53 -9.66
C ARG A 17 -4.38 3.50 -10.73
N CYS A 18 -3.24 2.81 -10.63
CA CYS A 18 -2.78 1.84 -11.63
C CYS A 18 -3.60 0.55 -11.61
N THR A 19 -4.47 0.35 -12.62
CA THR A 19 -5.39 -0.79 -12.70
C THR A 19 -4.67 -2.15 -12.67
N LYS A 20 -3.47 -2.25 -13.23
CA LYS A 20 -2.63 -3.46 -13.21
C LYS A 20 -2.21 -3.90 -11.81
N ARG A 21 -2.20 -2.98 -10.83
CA ARG A 21 -1.84 -3.29 -9.44
C ARG A 21 -3.03 -3.38 -8.49
N THR A 22 -4.27 -3.29 -9.00
CA THR A 22 -5.49 -3.29 -8.16
C THR A 22 -5.58 -4.52 -7.25
N ALA A 23 -5.17 -5.69 -7.74
CA ALA A 23 -5.19 -6.94 -6.96
C ALA A 23 -4.36 -6.86 -5.67
N PHE A 24 -3.25 -6.11 -5.69
CA PHE A 24 -2.33 -5.98 -4.57
C PHE A 24 -2.75 -4.90 -3.57
N ARG A 25 -3.72 -4.05 -3.91
CA ARG A 25 -4.21 -2.98 -3.01
C ARG A 25 -5.29 -3.43 -2.05
N SER A 26 -5.73 -4.68 -2.11
CA SER A 26 -6.81 -5.20 -1.26
C SER A 26 -6.52 -4.96 0.23
N GLU A 27 -5.30 -5.24 0.69
CA GLU A 27 -4.86 -4.97 2.07
C GLU A 27 -4.91 -3.48 2.41
N MET A 28 -4.44 -2.60 1.50
CA MET A 28 -4.51 -1.16 1.70
C MET A 28 -5.97 -0.68 1.82
N LEU A 29 -6.85 -1.17 0.95
CA LEU A 29 -8.28 -0.80 0.93
C LEU A 29 -9.06 -1.31 2.15
N GLN A 30 -8.58 -2.34 2.83
CA GLN A 30 -9.15 -2.85 4.08
C GLN A 30 -8.71 -2.04 5.31
N CYS A 31 -7.59 -1.33 5.24
CA CYS A 31 -7.11 -0.51 6.35
C CYS A 31 -8.01 0.72 6.64
N THR A 32 -8.86 1.11 5.69
CA THR A 32 -9.70 2.31 5.81
C THR A 32 -10.83 2.34 4.77
N GLU A 33 -12.00 2.81 5.19
CA GLU A 33 -13.11 3.12 4.27
C GLU A 33 -13.05 4.57 3.78
N THR A 34 -12.57 5.49 4.62
CA THR A 34 -12.64 6.95 4.39
C THR A 34 -11.38 7.54 3.75
N GLN A 35 -10.21 6.91 3.89
CA GLN A 35 -8.91 7.45 3.45
C GLN A 35 -8.38 6.78 2.17
N ARG A 36 -9.24 6.14 1.36
CA ARG A 36 -8.83 5.34 0.19
C ARG A 36 -8.06 6.11 -0.89
N GLY A 37 -8.24 7.42 -0.99
CA GLY A 37 -7.53 8.30 -1.91
C GLY A 37 -6.35 9.08 -1.30
N ASN A 38 -6.09 8.91 0.00
CA ASN A 38 -5.14 9.74 0.73
C ASN A 38 -3.77 9.07 0.78
N ILE A 39 -2.85 9.51 -0.08
CA ILE A 39 -1.47 8.98 -0.11
C ILE A 39 -0.77 9.21 1.23
N SER A 40 -0.94 10.39 1.83
CA SER A 40 -0.31 10.73 3.11
C SER A 40 -0.73 9.74 4.20
N PHE A 41 -1.99 9.32 4.25
CA PHE A 41 -2.44 8.31 5.22
C PHE A 41 -1.65 6.99 5.10
N TYR A 42 -1.49 6.48 3.88
CA TYR A 42 -0.78 5.22 3.61
C TYR A 42 0.73 5.30 3.86
N LEU A 43 1.29 6.51 3.83
CA LEU A 43 2.71 6.77 4.09
C LEU A 43 2.98 7.23 5.53
N GLY A 44 1.96 7.33 6.39
CA GLY A 44 2.14 7.85 7.75
C GLY A 44 2.40 9.35 7.82
N GLY A 45 1.72 10.12 6.97
CA GLY A 45 1.75 11.57 7.01
C GLY A 45 0.89 12.12 8.16
N LYS A 46 1.44 13.11 8.86
CA LYS A 46 0.75 13.89 9.89
C LYS A 46 0.17 15.17 9.27
N SER A 47 -1.08 15.47 9.56
CA SER A 47 -1.76 16.73 9.23
C SER A 47 -1.51 17.79 10.31
N ILE A 48 -1.65 19.07 9.95
CA ILE A 48 -1.60 20.19 10.91
C ILE A 48 -2.74 20.11 11.93
N SER A 49 -3.87 19.53 11.53
CA SER A 49 -5.03 19.30 12.39
C SER A 49 -4.85 18.15 13.38
N ASP A 50 -3.80 17.34 13.24
CA ASP A 50 -3.59 16.17 14.09
C ASP A 50 -3.01 16.54 15.45
N ASP A 51 -3.46 15.82 16.48
CA ASP A 51 -3.03 16.02 17.86
C ASP A 51 -1.50 15.84 18.04
N ILE A 52 -0.98 16.38 19.14
CA ILE A 52 0.43 16.22 19.51
C ILE A 52 0.81 14.74 19.76
N LYS A 53 -0.13 13.91 20.23
CA LYS A 53 0.04 12.47 20.45
C LYS A 53 -0.29 11.62 19.23
N TRP A 54 -0.46 12.24 18.06
CA TRP A 54 -0.76 11.53 16.81
C TRP A 54 0.24 10.39 16.55
N LYS A 55 -0.29 9.27 16.06
CA LYS A 55 0.49 8.11 15.63
C LYS A 55 -0.01 7.70 14.23
N PRO A 56 0.90 7.26 13.35
CA PRO A 56 0.49 6.76 12.05
C PRO A 56 -0.30 5.46 12.17
N ASN A 57 -1.15 5.18 11.18
CA ASN A 57 -1.77 3.88 11.04
C ASN A 57 -0.72 2.86 10.56
N MET A 58 -0.16 2.09 11.50
CA MET A 58 0.88 1.11 11.20
C MET A 58 0.38 -0.04 10.29
N GLN A 59 -0.91 -0.34 10.26
CA GLN A 59 -1.47 -1.33 9.34
C GLN A 59 -1.42 -0.80 7.90
N ALA A 60 -1.86 0.45 7.68
CA ALA A 60 -1.82 1.10 6.38
C ALA A 60 -0.39 1.22 5.83
N ILE A 61 0.58 1.54 6.70
CA ILE A 61 2.00 1.60 6.32
C ILE A 61 2.51 0.21 5.92
N ARG A 62 2.25 -0.82 6.74
CA ARG A 62 2.70 -2.20 6.44
C ARG A 62 2.08 -2.72 5.14
N ALA A 63 0.79 -2.49 4.94
CA ALA A 63 0.11 -2.85 3.69
C ALA A 63 0.73 -2.14 2.48
N THR A 64 1.13 -0.88 2.64
CA THR A 64 1.81 -0.11 1.58
C THR A 64 3.22 -0.63 1.30
N ILE A 65 3.98 -1.00 2.34
CA ILE A 65 5.29 -1.66 2.18
C ILE A 65 5.12 -2.99 1.43
N ASN A 66 4.18 -3.83 1.85
CA ASN A 66 3.87 -5.10 1.18
C ASN A 66 3.47 -4.88 -0.29
N PHE A 67 2.63 -3.89 -0.56
CA PHE A 67 2.22 -3.52 -1.92
C PHE A 67 3.42 -3.16 -2.81
N VAL A 68 4.37 -2.39 -2.28
CA VAL A 68 5.58 -1.97 -3.01
C VAL A 68 6.51 -3.17 -3.26
N LEU A 69 6.62 -4.08 -2.28
CA LEU A 69 7.49 -5.25 -2.33
C LEU A 69 6.90 -6.43 -3.11
N THR A 70 5.60 -6.42 -3.40
CA THR A 70 4.93 -7.49 -4.12
C THR A 70 5.59 -7.69 -5.51
N PRO A 71 5.90 -8.95 -5.90
CA PRO A 71 6.58 -9.28 -7.16
C PRO A 71 5.89 -8.62 -8.36
N GLY A 72 6.71 -7.98 -9.20
CA GLY A 72 6.29 -7.07 -10.26
C GLY A 72 7.04 -5.73 -10.27
N ARG A 73 8.07 -5.55 -9.44
CA ARG A 73 9.01 -4.41 -9.50
C ARG A 73 10.46 -4.80 -9.17
N LEU A 74 10.66 -5.88 -8.41
CA LEU A 74 11.94 -6.54 -8.20
C LEU A 74 11.87 -7.85 -9.00
N ASP A 75 12.87 -8.10 -9.83
CA ASP A 75 13.01 -9.36 -10.55
C ASP A 75 12.91 -10.55 -9.57
N GLU A 76 12.27 -11.62 -10.03
CA GLU A 76 11.90 -12.80 -9.25
C GLU A 76 13.12 -13.54 -8.68
N ASP A 77 13.66 -13.10 -7.54
CA ASP A 77 14.49 -13.96 -6.69
C ASP A 77 14.57 -13.52 -5.22
N TRP A 78 13.43 -13.36 -4.55
CA TRP A 78 13.39 -13.36 -3.09
C TRP A 78 12.23 -14.21 -2.57
N THR A 79 12.47 -15.52 -2.50
CA THR A 79 11.93 -16.48 -1.52
C THR A 79 10.53 -16.19 -0.94
N LEU A 80 9.50 -16.35 -1.77
CA LEU A 80 8.07 -16.30 -1.41
C LEU A 80 7.55 -17.46 -0.53
N ASN A 81 8.41 -18.24 0.11
CA ASN A 81 7.98 -19.45 0.82
C ASN A 81 7.78 -19.29 2.34
N ASN A 82 8.18 -18.17 2.97
CA ASN A 82 8.12 -18.06 4.44
C ASN A 82 7.08 -17.08 5.00
N TRP A 83 6.59 -16.10 4.24
CA TRP A 83 5.75 -15.02 4.81
C TRP A 83 4.26 -15.10 4.42
N ARG A 84 3.92 -15.85 3.37
CA ARG A 84 2.55 -15.96 2.84
C ARG A 84 1.60 -16.77 3.72
N ILE A 85 2.13 -17.59 4.63
CA ILE A 85 1.36 -18.49 5.50
C ILE A 85 0.92 -17.76 6.79
N GLY A 86 1.61 -16.70 7.22
CA GLY A 86 1.37 -16.05 8.52
C GLY A 86 0.35 -14.91 8.56
N PHE A 87 -0.01 -14.28 7.44
CA PHE A 87 -0.71 -12.98 7.46
C PHE A 87 -2.21 -13.01 7.15
N LYS A 88 -2.77 -14.17 6.78
CA LYS A 88 -4.23 -14.29 6.55
C LYS A 88 -5.07 -14.22 7.85
N MET A 89 -4.43 -14.00 9.00
CA MET A 89 -5.05 -13.97 10.34
C MET A 89 -4.94 -12.62 11.10
N ALA A 90 -4.68 -11.49 10.42
CA ALA A 90 -4.59 -10.19 11.08
C ALA A 90 -5.68 -9.19 10.68
N CYS A 91 -6.84 -9.68 10.25
CA CYS A 91 -8.03 -8.88 10.02
C CYS A 91 -9.26 -9.63 10.55
N LEU A 92 -9.37 -9.67 11.88
CA LEU A 92 -10.59 -9.78 12.71
C LEU A 92 -10.23 -9.29 14.11
#